data_AF-A0AAV5DKW6-F1
#
_entry.id   AF-A0AAV5DKW6-F1
#
_cell.length_a   1.000
_cell.length_b   1.000
_cell.length_c   1.000
_cell.angle_alpha   90.00
_cell.angle_beta   90.00
_cell.angle_gamma   90.00
#
_symmetry.space_group_name_H-M   'P 1'
#
loop_
_entity.id
_entity.type
_entity.pdbx_description
1 polymer ?
#
loop_
_entity_poly.entity_id
_entity_poly.type
_entity_poly.pdbx_seq_one_letter_code
_entity_poly.pdbx_strand_id
1 'polypeptide(L)'
;MPNPNGGDPGARPHAEAPRVELELELPLRAAAAPFDLAAAVCSHGLFMMAPNWWDPAARELVRPLRLASDRSVSLLTRVSAHPARPDSALLVSVQGAGTLSPIDRDAILEQVRRMLRLSEEDERAVEEFQAMHAAAREAAFGRIFRSPTLFEDMVKCILLCNCQLSNILCSWLFLQMVKILINGSALCKLQLELKHSSSVENFQSRTPPVRELKRKRSKKQSVCVKLETRFVADKLEDPTLAIYTSSDITHLETDEKLSSVPSVASETGSTCESLDLSEFSLSNSALKDCIGDFPRPEELASLDEDFLAKHCNLGYRARRIVMLARRIVDRNVCLQKLEEIHKMSLPATKEVSTIQGTYERLNKELSAISGFGPFTCANVLMCMGYFHTIPADAETIRHLKQIHKRASNMSSVHEELDKLYGKYAPFQFLAYWFELWGFYDKQFGRISDMDPSNYRLFTASNLKKAISLKKNLKKAIHDS
;
A
#
# COMPACT_ATOMS: atom_id res chain seq x y z
N MET A 1 -51.21 0.47 30.95
CA MET A 1 -50.68 1.61 30.18
C MET A 1 -50.49 2.78 31.13
N PRO A 2 -49.37 3.53 31.09
CA PRO A 2 -47.92 3.20 31.09
C PRO A 2 -47.28 3.70 32.43
N ASN A 3 -46.01 3.55 32.85
CA ASN A 3 -44.72 3.30 32.20
C ASN A 3 -43.69 2.80 33.27
N PRO A 4 -42.84 1.78 33.03
CA PRO A 4 -41.76 1.37 33.93
C PRO A 4 -40.40 1.86 33.40
N ASN A 5 -39.80 2.87 34.04
CA ASN A 5 -38.40 3.22 33.83
C ASN A 5 -37.83 3.75 35.16
N GLY A 6 -37.43 2.83 36.03
CA GLY A 6 -36.51 3.11 37.13
C GLY A 6 -35.15 2.58 36.72
N GLY A 7 -34.28 3.47 36.24
CA GLY A 7 -32.90 3.14 35.89
C GLY A 7 -32.11 2.75 37.13
N ASP A 8 -31.34 1.67 37.01
CA ASP A 8 -30.39 1.19 38.01
C ASP A 8 -29.17 2.12 38.08
N PRO A 9 -28.87 2.78 39.22
CA PRO A 9 -27.68 3.61 39.37
C PRO A 9 -26.53 2.72 39.88
N GLY A 10 -25.91 1.96 38.99
CA GLY A 10 -24.98 0.92 39.47
C GLY A 10 -23.94 0.34 38.51
N ALA A 11 -23.76 0.87 37.29
CA ALA A 11 -22.67 0.39 36.43
C ALA A 11 -21.37 1.17 36.73
N ARG A 12 -20.58 0.68 37.69
CA ARG A 12 -19.17 1.07 37.80
C ARG A 12 -18.48 0.73 36.47
N PRO A 13 -17.65 1.62 35.89
CA PRO A 13 -16.78 1.21 34.79
C PRO A 13 -15.93 0.05 35.30
N HIS A 14 -16.02 -1.10 34.62
CA HIS A 14 -15.09 -2.20 34.84
C HIS A 14 -13.68 -1.62 34.71
N ALA A 15 -12.96 -1.56 35.82
CA ALA A 15 -11.56 -1.18 35.81
C ALA A 15 -10.83 -2.19 34.93
N GLU A 16 -10.36 -1.74 33.76
CA GLU A 16 -9.46 -2.55 32.92
C GLU A 16 -8.31 -3.01 33.81
N ALA A 17 -8.09 -4.32 33.88
CA ALA A 17 -6.93 -4.87 34.57
C ALA A 17 -5.66 -4.16 34.04
N PRO A 18 -4.69 -3.81 34.91
CA PRO A 18 -3.50 -3.10 34.48
C PRO A 18 -2.85 -3.87 33.35
N ARG A 19 -2.83 -3.27 32.15
CA ARG A 19 -2.18 -3.86 30.99
C ARG A 19 -0.70 -3.92 31.31
N VAL A 20 -0.16 -5.13 31.40
CA VAL A 20 1.28 -5.31 31.56
C VAL A 20 1.95 -4.84 30.26
N GLU A 21 2.75 -3.79 30.39
CA GLU A 21 3.46 -3.14 29.29
C GLU A 21 4.96 -3.17 29.61
N LEU A 22 5.73 -3.72 28.67
CA LEU A 22 7.18 -3.73 28.75
C LEU A 22 7.74 -2.60 27.89
N GLU A 23 8.47 -1.69 28.50
CA GLU A 23 9.15 -0.60 27.81
C GLU A 23 10.56 -1.02 27.39
N LEU A 24 10.86 -0.87 26.11
CA LEU A 24 12.19 -1.05 25.53
C LEU A 24 12.67 0.29 25.00
N GLU A 25 13.98 0.51 25.11
CA GLU A 25 14.62 1.70 24.54
C GLU A 25 15.29 1.35 23.23
N LEU A 26 15.07 2.18 22.21
CA LEU A 26 15.81 2.14 20.96
C LEU A 26 16.66 3.40 20.82
N PRO A 27 17.97 3.32 21.06
CA PRO A 27 18.87 4.47 20.90
C PRO A 27 18.87 4.95 19.45
N LEU A 28 18.78 6.27 19.29
CA LEU A 28 19.01 6.97 18.03
C LEU A 28 20.48 7.36 17.96
N ARG A 29 21.05 7.33 16.75
CA ARG A 29 22.41 7.82 16.55
C ARG A 29 22.42 9.35 16.57
N ALA A 30 23.54 9.91 17.00
CA ALA A 30 23.76 11.35 16.91
C ALA A 30 23.78 11.76 15.42
N ALA A 31 22.81 12.59 15.03
CA ALA A 31 22.71 13.16 13.69
C ALA A 31 22.77 14.69 13.78
N ALA A 32 23.05 15.35 12.66
CA ALA A 32 23.10 16.82 12.59
C ALA A 32 21.74 17.49 12.84
N ALA A 33 20.63 16.76 12.64
CA ALA A 33 19.28 17.21 12.90
C ALA A 33 18.56 16.25 13.86
N PRO A 34 17.65 16.74 14.72
CA PRO A 34 16.81 15.89 15.57
C PRO A 34 15.98 14.92 14.72
N PHE A 35 15.78 13.71 15.24
CA PHE A 35 14.94 12.72 14.58
C PHE A 35 13.46 13.04 14.79
N ASP A 36 12.72 13.28 13.70
CA ASP A 36 11.26 13.41 13.73
C ASP A 36 10.62 12.05 13.38
N LEU A 37 10.06 11.40 14.40
CA LEU A 37 9.37 10.11 14.26
C LEU A 37 8.21 10.18 13.27
N ALA A 38 7.42 11.25 13.30
CA ALA A 38 6.26 11.37 12.43
C ALA A 38 6.68 11.60 10.98
N ALA A 39 7.74 12.39 10.76
CA ALA A 39 8.31 12.55 9.43
C ALA A 39 8.86 11.20 8.90
N ALA A 40 9.50 10.40 9.76
CA ALA A 40 10.01 9.09 9.39
C ALA A 40 8.89 8.09 9.05
N VAL A 41 7.87 7.97 9.91
CA VAL A 41 6.72 7.07 9.72
C VAL A 41 5.86 7.51 8.55
N CYS A 42 5.46 8.77 8.51
CA CYS A 42 4.53 9.31 7.52
C CYS A 42 5.20 9.78 6.21
N SER A 43 6.39 9.25 5.90
CA SER A 43 7.19 9.64 4.73
C SER A 43 6.72 9.04 3.40
N HIS A 44 5.95 7.95 3.43
CA HIS A 44 5.53 7.21 2.24
C HIS A 44 4.27 6.39 2.50
N GLY A 45 3.40 6.19 1.49
CA GLY A 45 2.08 5.56 1.65
C GLY A 45 2.02 4.15 2.27
N LEU A 46 3.16 3.47 2.47
CA LEU A 46 3.22 2.16 3.14
C LEU A 46 2.79 2.22 4.62
N PHE A 47 2.97 3.35 5.30
CA PHE A 47 2.56 3.49 6.70
C PHE A 47 1.04 3.47 6.87
N MET A 48 0.29 3.84 5.84
CA MET A 48 -1.17 3.80 5.88
C MET A 48 -1.69 2.36 5.76
N MET A 49 -0.89 1.46 5.18
CA MET A 49 -1.28 0.07 4.95
C MET A 49 -1.18 -0.75 6.24
N ALA A 50 -2.26 -1.47 6.56
CA ALA A 50 -2.27 -2.44 7.64
C ALA A 50 -1.06 -3.39 7.60
N PRO A 51 -0.56 -3.83 8.77
CA PRO A 51 -1.14 -3.62 10.10
C PRO A 51 -0.65 -2.34 10.79
N ASN A 52 -0.08 -1.39 10.04
CA ASN A 52 0.37 -0.11 10.58
C ASN A 52 -0.83 0.77 10.95
N TRP A 53 -0.74 1.42 12.10
CA TRP A 53 -1.63 2.49 12.51
C TRP A 53 -0.83 3.63 13.10
N TRP A 54 -1.05 4.84 12.61
CA TRP A 54 -0.42 6.05 13.14
C TRP A 54 -1.45 6.80 13.98
N ASP A 55 -1.12 7.06 15.23
CA ASP A 55 -1.89 7.92 16.13
C ASP A 55 -1.42 9.37 15.97
N PRO A 56 -2.18 10.24 15.27
CA PRO A 56 -1.76 11.64 15.10
C PRO A 56 -1.76 12.42 16.42
N ALA A 57 -2.60 12.04 17.39
CA ALA A 57 -2.70 12.74 18.66
C ALA A 57 -1.57 12.35 19.62
N ALA A 58 -1.28 11.05 19.73
CA ALA A 58 -0.20 10.54 20.57
C ALA A 58 1.19 10.61 19.88
N ARG A 59 1.23 10.82 18.56
CA ARG A 59 2.45 10.79 17.72
C ARG A 59 3.17 9.44 17.82
N GLU A 60 2.40 8.36 17.72
CA GLU A 60 2.91 7.00 17.88
C GLU A 60 2.57 6.11 16.68
N LEU A 61 3.50 5.24 16.30
CA LEU A 61 3.22 4.12 15.42
C LEU A 61 2.79 2.92 16.28
N VAL A 62 1.61 2.39 15.99
CA VAL A 62 1.08 1.18 16.62
C VAL A 62 0.97 0.07 15.58
N ARG A 63 1.56 -1.08 15.86
CA ARG A 63 1.37 -2.30 15.06
C ARG A 63 1.75 -3.56 15.84
N PRO A 64 1.19 -4.72 15.49
CA PRO A 64 1.77 -5.99 15.91
C PRO A 64 3.18 -6.18 15.32
N LEU A 65 4.09 -6.69 16.15
CA LEU A 65 5.44 -7.13 15.77
C LEU A 65 5.67 -8.57 16.23
N ARG A 66 6.40 -9.33 15.42
CA ARG A 66 6.54 -10.78 15.57
C ARG A 66 7.70 -11.13 16.49
N LEU A 67 7.51 -12.17 17.31
CA LEU A 67 8.58 -12.72 18.15
C LEU A 67 9.51 -13.61 17.32
N ALA A 68 10.77 -13.69 17.72
CA ALA A 68 11.75 -14.57 17.08
C ALA A 68 11.68 -15.99 17.63
N SER A 69 11.41 -16.13 18.93
CA SER A 69 11.27 -17.43 19.61
C SER A 69 10.06 -18.23 19.09
N ASP A 70 8.95 -17.55 18.81
CA ASP A 70 7.76 -18.11 18.19
C ASP A 70 7.23 -17.17 17.11
N ARG A 71 7.51 -17.51 15.85
CA ARG A 71 7.07 -16.76 14.68
C ARG A 71 5.54 -16.77 14.49
N SER A 72 4.79 -17.56 15.23
CA SER A 72 3.32 -17.51 15.22
C SER A 72 2.78 -16.42 16.15
N VAL A 73 3.56 -15.96 17.13
CA VAL A 73 3.14 -14.95 18.09
C VAL A 73 3.57 -13.56 17.62
N SER A 74 2.63 -12.60 17.70
CA SER A 74 2.92 -11.19 17.49
C SER A 74 2.33 -10.39 18.66
N LEU A 75 3.05 -9.40 19.14
CA LEU A 75 2.65 -8.53 20.24
C LEU A 75 2.40 -7.11 19.73
N LEU A 76 1.34 -6.48 20.21
CA LEU A 76 1.03 -5.09 19.87
C LEU A 76 2.13 -4.20 20.44
N THR A 77 2.80 -3.48 19.55
CA THR A 77 3.92 -2.60 19.87
C THR A 77 3.57 -1.17 19.53
N ARG A 78 3.92 -0.24 20.42
CA ARG A 78 3.84 1.21 20.22
C ARG A 78 5.25 1.76 20.12
N VAL A 79 5.46 2.65 19.16
CA VAL A 79 6.74 3.34 18.98
C VAL A 79 6.47 4.84 19.05
N SER A 80 7.13 5.51 19.98
CA SER A 80 6.99 6.94 20.24
C SER A 80 8.35 7.58 20.54
N ALA A 81 8.40 8.92 20.56
CA ALA A 81 9.59 9.62 21.03
C ALA A 81 9.82 9.34 22.52
N HIS A 82 11.07 9.11 22.95
CA HIS A 82 11.33 8.80 24.35
C HIS A 82 11.02 10.02 25.24
N PRO A 83 10.22 9.89 26.32
CA PRO A 83 9.72 11.04 27.09
C PRO A 83 10.85 11.86 27.75
N ALA A 84 11.89 11.19 28.25
CA ALA A 84 13.04 11.87 28.87
C ALA A 84 14.19 12.21 27.90
N ARG A 85 14.21 11.63 26.69
CA ARG A 85 15.34 11.71 25.75
C ARG A 85 14.86 11.71 24.29
N PRO A 86 13.94 12.63 23.93
CA PRO A 86 13.24 12.58 22.65
C PRO A 86 14.18 12.69 21.44
N ASP A 87 15.33 13.35 21.59
CA ASP A 87 16.30 13.54 20.50
C ASP A 87 17.31 12.40 20.34
N SER A 88 17.41 11.49 21.31
CA SER A 88 18.46 10.45 21.33
C SER A 88 17.93 9.03 21.49
N ALA A 89 16.63 8.84 21.70
CA ALA A 89 16.02 7.53 21.82
C ALA A 89 14.54 7.54 21.42
N LEU A 90 14.07 6.38 20.98
CA LEU A 90 12.65 6.06 20.86
C LEU A 90 12.23 5.14 22.02
N LEU A 91 10.99 5.28 22.45
CA LEU A 91 10.33 4.36 23.37
C LEU A 91 9.57 3.32 22.55
N VAL A 92 9.81 2.05 22.83
CA VAL A 92 9.13 0.91 22.21
C VAL A 92 8.38 0.14 23.30
N SER A 93 7.08 0.39 23.41
CA SER A 93 6.22 -0.21 24.42
C SER A 93 5.52 -1.46 23.86
N VAL A 94 5.73 -2.61 24.50
CA VAL A 94 5.21 -3.91 24.08
C VAL A 94 4.10 -4.36 25.03
N GLN A 95 2.89 -4.50 24.50
CA GLN A 95 1.71 -4.86 25.30
C GLN A 95 1.57 -6.36 25.48
N GLY A 96 1.15 -6.77 26.69
CA GLY A 96 0.82 -8.16 26.99
C GLY A 96 2.02 -9.04 27.33
N ALA A 97 3.19 -8.46 27.57
CA ALA A 97 4.38 -9.16 28.04
C ALA A 97 4.93 -8.47 29.30
N GLY A 98 5.05 -9.21 30.41
CA GLY A 98 5.76 -8.73 31.60
C GLY A 98 7.28 -8.78 31.45
N THR A 99 7.76 -9.74 30.66
CA THR A 99 9.17 -9.89 30.30
C THR A 99 9.25 -10.54 28.93
N LEU A 100 10.20 -10.08 28.11
CA LEU A 100 10.58 -10.76 26.87
C LEU A 100 11.96 -11.41 27.00
N SER A 101 12.16 -12.51 26.28
CA SER A 101 13.48 -13.11 26.11
C SER A 101 14.44 -12.14 25.40
N PRO A 102 15.77 -12.23 25.59
CA PRO A 102 16.71 -11.35 24.91
C PRO A 102 16.57 -11.38 23.38
N ILE A 103 16.40 -12.57 22.79
CA ILE A 103 16.23 -12.74 21.34
C ILE A 103 14.95 -12.06 20.82
N ASP A 104 13.87 -12.05 21.60
CA ASP A 104 12.62 -11.39 21.22
C ASP A 104 12.70 -9.87 21.37
N ARG A 105 13.41 -9.37 22.40
CA ARG A 105 13.70 -7.94 22.55
C ARG A 105 14.47 -7.43 21.34
N ASP A 106 15.56 -8.11 20.99
CA ASP A 106 16.39 -7.74 19.86
C ASP A 106 15.62 -7.81 18.54
N ALA A 107 14.79 -8.84 18.36
CA ALA A 107 13.95 -8.99 17.17
C ALA A 107 12.90 -7.89 17.02
N ILE A 108 12.26 -7.45 18.12
CA ILE A 108 11.33 -6.32 18.09
C ILE A 108 12.06 -5.03 17.73
N LEU A 109 13.18 -4.74 18.42
CA LEU A 109 13.97 -3.53 18.17
C LEU A 109 14.53 -3.49 16.74
N GLU A 110 14.93 -4.63 16.18
CA GLU A 110 15.43 -4.72 14.81
C GLU A 110 14.33 -4.51 13.77
N GLN A 111 13.12 -5.01 14.02
CA GLN A 111 11.95 -4.70 13.18
C GLN A 111 11.66 -3.19 13.18
N VAL A 112 11.71 -2.53 14.33
CA VAL A 112 11.53 -1.06 14.43
C VAL A 112 12.65 -0.32 13.72
N ARG A 113 13.92 -0.70 13.96
CA ARG A 113 15.10 -0.12 13.29
C ARG A 113 14.99 -0.20 11.77
N ARG A 114 14.55 -1.34 11.25
CA ARG A 114 14.32 -1.54 9.81
C ARG A 114 13.21 -0.63 9.29
N MET A 115 12.05 -0.60 9.92
CA MET A 115 10.90 0.19 9.46
C MET A 115 11.23 1.68 9.37
N LEU A 116 11.97 2.19 10.36
CA LEU A 116 12.34 3.60 10.49
C LEU A 116 13.68 3.96 9.83
N ARG A 117 14.39 2.99 9.23
CA ARG A 117 15.69 3.20 8.57
C ARG A 117 16.73 3.85 9.49
N LEU A 118 17.02 3.16 10.59
CA LEU A 118 17.93 3.63 11.64
C LEU A 118 19.30 2.90 11.61
N SER A 119 19.68 2.33 10.47
CA SER A 119 21.02 1.75 10.26
C SER A 119 22.06 2.84 9.97
N GLU A 120 23.36 2.53 10.07
CA GLU A 120 24.41 3.51 9.74
C GLU A 120 24.38 3.88 8.26
N GLU A 121 24.02 2.94 7.41
CA GLU A 121 23.89 3.09 5.98
C GLU A 121 22.76 4.05 5.64
N ASP A 122 21.61 3.90 6.31
CA ASP A 122 20.46 4.77 6.12
C ASP A 122 20.78 6.21 6.57
N GLU A 123 21.46 6.39 7.70
CA GLU A 123 21.90 7.71 8.18
C GLU A 123 22.82 8.39 7.16
N ARG A 124 23.85 7.69 6.67
CA ARG A 124 24.74 8.21 5.63
C ARG A 124 24.00 8.58 4.35
N ALA A 125 23.04 7.75 3.92
CA ALA A 125 22.24 8.02 2.73
C ALA A 125 21.38 9.29 2.89
N VAL A 126 20.81 9.51 4.08
CA VAL A 126 20.06 10.73 4.40
C VAL A 126 20.98 11.95 4.38
N GLU A 127 22.16 11.89 5.00
CA GLU A 127 23.13 12.98 5.01
C GLU A 127 23.61 13.34 3.60
N GLU A 128 23.97 12.33 2.79
CA GLU A 128 24.41 12.52 1.41
C GLU A 128 23.31 13.17 0.57
N PHE A 129 22.06 12.73 0.70
CA PHE A 129 20.92 13.32 0.00
C PHE A 129 20.61 14.77 0.47
N GLN A 130 20.69 15.04 1.77
CA GLN A 130 20.44 16.38 2.31
C GLN A 130 21.55 17.38 1.97
N ALA A 131 22.79 16.91 1.78
CA ALA A 131 23.89 17.74 1.31
C ALA A 131 23.65 18.29 -0.12
N MET A 132 22.95 17.53 -0.96
CA MET A 132 22.63 17.89 -2.34
C MET A 132 21.22 18.49 -2.55
N HIS A 133 20.32 18.38 -1.56
CA HIS A 133 18.96 18.87 -1.64
C HIS A 133 18.58 19.76 -0.44
N ALA A 134 18.92 21.06 -0.51
CA ALA A 134 18.77 22.02 0.58
C ALA A 134 17.35 22.08 1.19
N ALA A 135 16.30 22.10 0.37
CA ALA A 135 14.92 22.13 0.87
C ALA A 135 14.52 20.84 1.61
N ALA A 136 15.14 19.70 1.27
CA ALA A 136 14.87 18.44 1.97
C ALA A 136 15.62 18.43 3.32
N ARG A 137 16.83 18.99 3.35
CA ARG A 137 17.58 19.22 4.60
C ARG A 137 16.82 20.11 5.57
N GLU A 138 16.29 21.24 5.10
CA GLU A 138 15.48 22.15 5.92
C GLU A 138 14.21 21.47 6.47
N ALA A 139 13.63 20.55 5.70
CA ALA A 139 12.47 19.77 6.11
C ALA A 139 12.82 18.47 6.88
N ALA A 140 14.10 18.21 7.17
CA ALA A 140 14.61 16.96 7.73
C ALA A 140 14.14 15.69 6.98
N PHE A 141 13.86 15.80 5.67
CA PHE A 141 13.40 14.70 4.83
C PHE A 141 14.56 13.88 4.26
N GLY A 142 14.32 12.58 4.05
CA GLY A 142 15.30 11.67 3.44
C GLY A 142 15.09 10.20 3.79
N ARG A 143 14.30 9.93 4.84
CA ARG A 143 13.90 8.56 5.20
C ARG A 143 12.60 8.19 4.53
N ILE A 144 12.51 6.95 4.06
CA ILE A 144 11.30 6.37 3.49
C ILE A 144 10.89 5.16 4.34
N PHE A 145 9.70 5.23 4.92
CA PHE A 145 9.12 4.19 5.74
C PHE A 145 8.96 2.88 4.94
N ARG A 146 9.30 1.77 5.59
CA ARG A 146 9.21 0.42 5.02
C ARG A 146 8.62 -0.56 6.04
N SER A 147 8.34 -1.77 5.59
CA SER A 147 7.79 -2.84 6.42
C SER A 147 8.88 -3.55 7.24
N PRO A 148 8.53 -4.24 8.35
CA PRO A 148 9.50 -4.94 9.19
C PRO A 148 10.11 -6.18 8.52
N THR A 149 9.58 -6.62 7.37
CA THR A 149 10.13 -7.75 6.60
C THR A 149 10.16 -7.45 5.11
N LEU A 150 11.11 -8.06 4.38
CA LEU A 150 11.18 -7.94 2.92
C LEU A 150 9.97 -8.58 2.25
N PHE A 151 9.42 -9.64 2.83
CA PHE A 151 8.21 -10.27 2.32
C PHE A 151 7.01 -9.31 2.35
N GLU A 152 6.79 -8.62 3.47
CA GLU A 152 5.73 -7.62 3.58
C GLU A 152 5.95 -6.48 2.57
N ASP A 153 7.18 -5.98 2.42
CA ASP A 153 7.52 -5.00 1.37
C ASP A 153 7.14 -5.50 -0.03
N MET A 154 7.52 -6.73 -0.38
CA MET A 154 7.22 -7.35 -1.68
C MET A 154 5.72 -7.50 -1.93
N VAL A 155 4.95 -8.00 -0.95
CA VAL A 155 3.50 -8.16 -1.10
C VAL A 155 2.81 -6.80 -1.20
N LYS A 156 3.19 -5.82 -0.37
CA LYS A 156 2.66 -4.46 -0.47
C LYS A 156 2.98 -3.84 -1.83
N CYS A 157 4.17 -4.09 -2.39
CA CYS A 157 4.51 -3.66 -3.75
C CYS A 157 3.66 -4.33 -4.83
N ILE A 158 3.28 -5.61 -4.69
CA ILE A 158 2.30 -6.24 -5.59
C ILE A 158 0.94 -5.55 -5.51
N LEU A 159 0.51 -5.16 -4.29
CA LEU A 159 -0.74 -4.43 -4.08
C LEU A 159 -0.71 -3.03 -4.73
N LEU A 160 0.46 -2.38 -4.77
CA LEU A 160 0.66 -1.11 -5.48
C LEU A 160 0.53 -1.24 -7.01
N CYS A 161 0.74 -2.44 -7.60
CA CYS A 161 0.81 -2.60 -9.06
C CYS A 161 -0.56 -2.63 -9.76
N ASN A 162 -0.72 -1.77 -10.78
CA ASN A 162 -1.69 -1.75 -11.90
C ASN A 162 -2.93 -2.68 -11.85
N CYS A 163 -4.11 -2.20 -11.46
CA CYS A 163 -5.40 -2.89 -11.70
C CYS A 163 -5.79 -2.85 -13.20
N GLN A 164 -5.24 -3.66 -14.11
CA GLN A 164 -5.79 -3.67 -15.49
C GLN A 164 -7.19 -4.29 -15.52
N LEU A 165 -8.23 -3.45 -15.54
CA LEU A 165 -9.53 -3.74 -16.11
C LEU A 165 -9.91 -2.55 -16.99
N SER A 166 -10.28 -2.85 -18.23
CA SER A 166 -10.44 -1.94 -19.36
C SER A 166 -11.26 -0.67 -19.08
N ASN A 167 -10.72 0.45 -19.60
CA ASN A 167 -11.39 1.68 -20.02
C ASN A 167 -12.01 2.59 -18.93
N ILE A 168 -11.77 3.90 -19.16
CA ILE A 168 -12.45 5.09 -18.62
C ILE A 168 -11.76 5.77 -17.41
N LEU A 169 -11.32 7.02 -17.71
CA LEU A 169 -11.00 8.19 -16.90
C LEU A 169 -10.53 8.01 -15.45
N CYS A 170 -9.33 8.54 -15.13
CA CYS A 170 -8.90 9.42 -14.01
C CYS A 170 -9.48 9.30 -12.57
N SER A 171 -10.39 8.34 -12.32
CA SER A 171 -11.01 7.91 -11.06
C SER A 171 -10.21 6.78 -10.39
N TRP A 172 -9.06 6.44 -10.99
CA TRP A 172 -8.28 5.25 -10.68
C TRP A 172 -7.42 5.38 -9.40
N LEU A 173 -7.05 6.59 -8.99
CA LEU A 173 -6.33 6.80 -7.72
C LEU A 173 -7.24 6.59 -6.49
N PHE A 174 -8.53 6.94 -6.61
CA PHE A 174 -9.54 6.76 -5.56
C PHE A 174 -9.73 5.28 -5.20
N LEU A 175 -9.80 4.40 -6.20
CA LEU A 175 -9.93 2.96 -5.95
C LEU A 175 -8.61 2.31 -5.54
N GLN A 176 -7.46 2.85 -5.95
CA GLN A 176 -6.16 2.22 -5.67
C GLN A 176 -5.77 2.36 -4.20
N MET A 177 -5.69 3.57 -3.63
CA MET A 177 -5.33 3.70 -2.20
C MET A 177 -6.38 3.07 -1.29
N VAL A 178 -7.67 3.26 -1.56
CA VAL A 178 -8.75 2.65 -0.76
C VAL A 178 -8.73 1.12 -0.85
N LYS A 179 -8.56 0.54 -2.05
CA LYS A 179 -8.40 -0.93 -2.16
C LYS A 179 -7.11 -1.41 -1.53
N ILE A 180 -6.00 -0.68 -1.60
CA ILE A 180 -4.72 -1.09 -0.99
C ILE A 180 -4.83 -1.12 0.54
N LEU A 181 -5.46 -0.08 1.13
CA LEU A 181 -5.76 -0.03 2.55
C LEU A 181 -6.66 -1.19 2.97
N ILE A 182 -7.77 -1.40 2.25
CA ILE A 182 -8.73 -2.49 2.52
C ILE A 182 -8.07 -3.86 2.34
N ASN A 183 -7.32 -4.07 1.27
CA ASN A 183 -6.70 -5.36 0.92
C ASN A 183 -5.58 -5.73 1.90
N GLY A 184 -4.79 -4.75 2.36
CA GLY A 184 -3.83 -4.94 3.44
C GLY A 184 -4.53 -5.37 4.74
N SER A 185 -5.62 -4.69 5.10
CA SER A 185 -6.42 -5.05 6.27
C SER A 185 -7.04 -6.44 6.15
N ALA A 186 -7.55 -6.81 4.97
CA ALA A 186 -8.12 -8.14 4.74
C ALA A 186 -7.09 -9.26 4.92
N LEU A 187 -5.85 -9.07 4.44
CA LEU A 187 -4.75 -9.99 4.69
C LEU A 187 -4.44 -10.13 6.19
N CYS A 188 -4.45 -9.03 6.94
CA CYS A 188 -4.18 -9.06 8.38
C CYS A 188 -5.35 -9.68 9.19
N LYS A 189 -6.61 -9.45 8.77
CA LYS A 189 -7.79 -10.13 9.34
C LYS A 189 -7.73 -11.64 9.08
N LEU A 190 -7.40 -12.04 7.84
CA LEU A 190 -7.16 -13.45 7.50
C LEU A 190 -6.04 -14.06 8.35
N GLN A 191 -4.96 -13.32 8.63
CA GLN A 191 -3.88 -13.80 9.51
C GLN A 191 -4.39 -14.16 10.91
N LEU A 192 -5.26 -13.33 11.46
CA LEU A 192 -5.88 -13.56 12.77
C LEU A 192 -6.81 -14.78 12.73
N GLU A 193 -7.61 -14.93 11.67
CA GLU A 193 -8.48 -16.10 11.47
C GLU A 193 -7.68 -17.41 11.38
N LEU A 194 -6.55 -17.40 10.65
CA LEU A 194 -5.64 -18.55 10.53
C LEU A 194 -4.97 -18.92 11.85
N LYS A 195 -4.76 -17.96 12.76
CA LYS A 195 -4.24 -18.23 14.11
C LYS A 195 -5.27 -18.91 15.02
N HIS A 196 -6.53 -18.49 14.93
CA HIS A 196 -7.60 -19.03 15.78
C HIS A 196 -8.12 -20.39 15.29
N SER A 197 -7.87 -20.74 14.03
CA SER A 197 -8.26 -22.02 13.47
C SER A 197 -7.18 -23.08 13.72
N SER A 198 -7.34 -23.84 14.80
CA SER A 198 -6.46 -24.96 15.17
C SER A 198 -6.54 -26.18 14.23
N SER A 199 -7.27 -26.11 13.11
CA SER A 199 -7.28 -27.14 12.08
C SER A 199 -7.25 -26.55 10.67
N VAL A 200 -6.17 -26.82 9.94
CA VAL A 200 -6.02 -26.52 8.50
C VAL A 200 -7.07 -27.27 7.66
N GLU A 201 -7.75 -28.27 8.24
CA GLU A 201 -8.81 -29.05 7.60
C GLU A 201 -10.09 -28.25 7.30
N ASN A 202 -10.36 -27.15 8.01
CA ASN A 202 -11.56 -26.34 7.76
C ASN A 202 -11.42 -25.36 6.58
N PHE A 203 -10.19 -25.10 6.11
CA PHE A 203 -9.91 -24.17 5.01
C PHE A 203 -9.44 -24.86 3.73
N GLN A 204 -9.20 -26.17 3.77
CA GLN A 204 -9.03 -26.98 2.58
C GLN A 204 -10.41 -27.33 2.02
N SER A 205 -10.77 -26.74 0.88
CA SER A 205 -11.90 -27.23 0.11
C SER A 205 -11.64 -28.71 -0.22
N ARG A 206 -12.43 -29.61 0.39
CA ARG A 206 -12.45 -31.03 0.04
C ARG A 206 -12.83 -31.17 -1.44
N THR A 207 -11.85 -31.32 -2.31
CA THR A 207 -12.08 -31.89 -3.64
C THR A 207 -12.19 -33.40 -3.46
N PRO A 208 -13.32 -34.06 -3.79
CA PRO A 208 -13.36 -35.52 -3.80
C PRO A 208 -12.35 -36.03 -4.85
N PRO A 209 -11.69 -37.19 -4.61
CA PRO A 209 -10.83 -37.77 -5.63
C PRO A 209 -11.65 -37.99 -6.90
N VAL A 210 -11.13 -37.52 -8.03
CA VAL A 210 -11.71 -37.74 -9.36
C VAL A 210 -11.84 -39.25 -9.57
N ARG A 211 -13.06 -39.78 -9.38
CA ARG A 211 -13.41 -41.10 -9.90
C ARG A 211 -13.46 -40.98 -11.41
N GLU A 212 -12.48 -41.55 -12.08
CA GLU A 212 -12.52 -41.79 -13.53
C GLU A 212 -13.75 -42.63 -13.89
N LEU A 213 -14.87 -41.97 -14.17
CA LEU A 213 -15.98 -42.60 -14.86
C LEU A 213 -15.64 -42.64 -16.35
N LYS A 214 -15.11 -43.80 -16.77
CA LYS A 214 -14.94 -44.20 -18.17
C LYS A 214 -16.22 -43.92 -18.97
N ARG A 215 -16.26 -42.79 -19.69
CA ARG A 215 -17.30 -42.55 -20.70
C ARG A 215 -16.95 -43.28 -21.98
N LYS A 216 -17.85 -44.17 -22.37
CA LYS A 216 -17.85 -44.98 -23.59
C LYS A 216 -17.78 -44.09 -24.85
N ARG A 217 -16.95 -44.49 -25.80
CA ARG A 217 -16.96 -44.04 -27.20
C ARG A 217 -18.31 -44.34 -27.85
N SER A 218 -18.94 -43.34 -28.46
CA SER A 218 -19.83 -43.52 -29.62
C SER A 218 -19.77 -42.28 -30.54
N LYS A 219 -19.94 -42.53 -31.84
CA LYS A 219 -19.42 -41.79 -33.01
C LYS A 219 -20.16 -40.49 -33.39
N LYS A 220 -19.36 -39.55 -33.93
CA LYS A 220 -19.59 -38.56 -35.02
C LYS A 220 -20.69 -37.49 -34.79
N GLN A 221 -20.50 -36.22 -35.16
CA GLN A 221 -20.08 -35.75 -36.48
C GLN A 221 -19.40 -34.36 -36.43
N SER A 222 -18.39 -34.19 -37.28
CA SER A 222 -17.50 -33.04 -37.43
C SER A 222 -18.05 -31.99 -38.40
N VAL A 223 -17.82 -30.71 -38.11
CA VAL A 223 -17.55 -29.68 -39.13
C VAL A 223 -16.38 -28.83 -38.66
N CYS A 224 -15.24 -29.00 -39.34
CA CYS A 224 -14.06 -28.13 -39.36
C CYS A 224 -14.42 -26.88 -40.20
N VAL A 225 -13.82 -25.70 -40.04
CA VAL A 225 -12.50 -25.36 -40.61
C VAL A 225 -11.89 -24.13 -39.91
N LYS A 226 -10.57 -24.26 -39.65
CA LYS A 226 -9.59 -23.27 -39.18
C LYS A 226 -9.33 -22.13 -40.17
N LEU A 227 -8.93 -20.96 -39.69
CA LEU A 227 -7.93 -20.16 -40.39
C LEU A 227 -7.09 -19.32 -39.41
N GLU A 228 -5.78 -19.56 -39.43
CA GLU A 228 -4.75 -18.73 -38.81
C GLU A 228 -3.90 -18.06 -39.90
N THR A 229 -3.59 -16.79 -39.65
CA THR A 229 -2.37 -16.03 -39.99
C THR A 229 -2.03 -15.73 -41.46
N ARG A 230 -1.82 -14.43 -41.72
CA ARG A 230 -0.56 -13.84 -42.26
C ARG A 230 -0.61 -12.30 -42.17
N PHE A 231 0.40 -11.72 -41.54
CA PHE A 231 0.78 -10.31 -41.69
C PHE A 231 1.75 -10.19 -42.88
N VAL A 232 1.65 -9.13 -43.71
CA VAL A 232 2.76 -8.34 -44.29
C VAL A 232 2.21 -7.09 -45.04
N ALA A 233 2.71 -5.92 -44.61
CA ALA A 233 3.09 -4.68 -45.31
C ALA A 233 2.26 -4.05 -46.46
N ASP A 234 1.79 -2.82 -46.16
CA ASP A 234 2.14 -1.52 -46.77
C ASP A 234 1.48 -1.01 -48.07
N LYS A 235 1.24 0.31 -48.05
CA LYS A 235 0.92 1.31 -49.11
C LYS A 235 -0.53 1.63 -49.50
N LEU A 236 -0.89 2.88 -49.13
CA LEU A 236 -1.37 4.01 -49.95
C LEU A 236 -2.62 3.82 -50.84
N GLU A 237 -3.70 4.54 -50.52
CA GLU A 237 -4.22 5.72 -51.27
C GLU A 237 -5.61 6.15 -50.73
N ASP A 238 -5.76 7.46 -50.54
CA ASP A 238 -7.02 8.21 -50.36
C ASP A 238 -7.78 8.23 -51.71
N PRO A 239 -9.11 8.45 -51.78
CA PRO A 239 -9.54 9.85 -51.88
C PRO A 239 -10.93 10.20 -51.28
N THR A 240 -11.02 11.44 -50.79
CA THR A 240 -12.13 12.43 -50.94
C THR A 240 -13.49 12.17 -50.27
N LEU A 241 -13.90 13.00 -49.29
CA LEU A 241 -14.60 14.30 -49.41
C LEU A 241 -16.07 14.20 -49.85
N ALA A 242 -16.99 14.39 -48.89
CA ALA A 242 -18.25 15.09 -49.13
C ALA A 242 -18.70 15.80 -47.84
N ILE A 243 -18.50 17.11 -47.85
CA ILE A 243 -19.08 18.13 -47.00
C ILE A 243 -20.59 18.15 -47.24
N TYR A 244 -21.44 18.25 -46.21
CA TYR A 244 -22.58 19.18 -46.22
C TYR A 244 -23.00 19.57 -44.80
N THR A 245 -23.04 20.88 -44.64
CA THR A 245 -23.46 21.72 -43.52
C THR A 245 -24.98 21.87 -43.43
N SER A 246 -25.51 22.05 -42.22
CA SER A 246 -26.53 23.07 -41.82
C SER A 246 -27.28 22.56 -40.58
N SER A 247 -27.08 23.13 -39.38
CA SER A 247 -27.93 24.17 -38.77
C SER A 247 -29.43 23.94 -38.95
N ASP A 248 -30.14 23.67 -37.83
CA ASP A 248 -31.04 24.67 -37.27
C ASP A 248 -31.52 24.34 -35.84
N ILE A 249 -31.62 25.41 -35.06
CA ILE A 249 -32.12 25.52 -33.69
C ILE A 249 -33.61 25.85 -33.78
N THR A 250 -34.46 25.20 -32.98
CA THR A 250 -35.64 25.87 -32.38
C THR A 250 -36.04 25.23 -31.05
N HIS A 251 -36.16 26.09 -30.04
CA HIS A 251 -36.85 25.91 -28.77
C HIS A 251 -38.31 25.49 -28.94
N LEU A 252 -38.87 24.73 -27.99
CA LEU A 252 -40.08 25.12 -27.26
C LEU A 252 -40.41 24.13 -26.12
N GLU A 253 -40.59 24.71 -24.93
CA GLU A 253 -41.13 24.12 -23.71
C GLU A 253 -42.62 23.77 -23.89
N THR A 254 -43.13 22.79 -23.13
CA THR A 254 -44.33 22.95 -22.28
C THR A 254 -44.63 21.70 -21.44
N ASP A 255 -45.07 21.95 -20.21
CA ASP A 255 -45.59 21.06 -19.18
C ASP A 255 -46.80 20.19 -19.59
N GLU A 256 -46.98 19.02 -18.98
CA GLU A 256 -47.96 18.79 -17.89
C GLU A 256 -48.23 17.30 -17.60
N LYS A 257 -48.16 16.98 -16.28
CA LYS A 257 -49.03 16.12 -15.44
C LYS A 257 -49.46 14.69 -15.87
N LEU A 258 -49.00 13.76 -15.04
CA LEU A 258 -49.76 12.88 -14.11
C LEU A 258 -51.02 12.15 -14.61
N SER A 259 -50.99 10.81 -14.61
CA SER A 259 -52.02 9.98 -13.91
C SER A 259 -51.69 8.47 -13.87
N SER A 260 -51.65 7.96 -12.64
CA SER A 260 -52.20 6.67 -12.12
C SER A 260 -51.77 5.29 -12.66
N VAL A 261 -51.27 4.53 -11.68
CA VAL A 261 -50.98 3.09 -11.54
C VAL A 261 -52.26 2.21 -11.67
N PRO A 262 -52.16 0.89 -11.95
CA PRO A 262 -52.23 -0.06 -10.83
C PRO A 262 -51.21 -1.24 -10.87
N SER A 263 -50.95 -1.71 -9.65
CA SER A 263 -50.00 -2.74 -9.17
C SER A 263 -50.37 -4.18 -9.55
N VAL A 264 -49.35 -5.03 -9.82
CA VAL A 264 -49.23 -6.41 -9.31
C VAL A 264 -47.75 -6.76 -9.05
N ALA A 265 -47.45 -7.23 -7.83
CA ALA A 265 -46.16 -7.73 -7.28
C ALA A 265 -45.78 -9.12 -7.85
N SER A 266 -44.61 -9.76 -7.72
CA SER A 266 -43.36 -9.73 -6.93
C SER A 266 -42.29 -10.48 -7.77
N GLU A 267 -40.96 -10.38 -7.61
CA GLU A 267 -40.12 -10.92 -6.53
C GLU A 267 -38.65 -10.45 -6.69
N THR A 268 -38.06 -10.01 -5.56
CA THR A 268 -36.65 -10.15 -5.10
C THR A 268 -35.50 -9.75 -6.05
N GLY A 269 -34.64 -8.76 -5.78
CA GLY A 269 -34.14 -8.25 -4.51
C GLY A 269 -32.65 -8.62 -4.34
N SER A 270 -31.74 -7.89 -5.00
CA SER A 270 -30.29 -7.94 -4.70
C SER A 270 -29.92 -6.64 -3.99
N THR A 271 -30.07 -6.67 -2.66
CA THR A 271 -29.58 -5.65 -1.75
C THR A 271 -28.06 -5.73 -1.67
N CYS A 272 -27.42 -4.65 -2.12
CA CYS A 272 -26.04 -4.32 -1.79
C CYS A 272 -25.96 -4.14 -0.27
N GLU A 273 -25.33 -5.09 0.43
CA GLU A 273 -25.06 -4.95 1.86
C GLU A 273 -24.16 -3.74 2.09
N SER A 274 -24.72 -2.73 2.76
CA SER A 274 -23.97 -1.63 3.35
C SER A 274 -23.12 -2.19 4.48
N LEU A 275 -21.83 -2.40 4.22
CA LEU A 275 -20.87 -2.75 5.27
C LEU A 275 -20.67 -1.54 6.20
N ASP A 276 -20.83 -1.79 7.50
CA ASP A 276 -20.77 -0.80 8.57
C ASP A 276 -19.35 -0.21 8.69
N LEU A 277 -19.27 1.12 8.64
CA LEU A 277 -18.04 1.92 8.55
C LEU A 277 -17.55 2.43 9.91
N SER A 278 -18.12 1.88 11.00
CA SER A 278 -17.76 2.19 12.39
C SER A 278 -16.39 1.62 12.83
N GLU A 279 -15.79 0.70 12.06
CA GLU A 279 -14.49 0.06 12.35
C GLU A 279 -13.26 0.99 12.28
N PHE A 280 -13.37 2.21 11.75
CA PHE A 280 -12.22 3.15 11.66
C PHE A 280 -12.12 4.12 12.85
N SER A 281 -13.05 4.08 13.81
CA SER A 281 -13.03 4.89 15.03
C SER A 281 -12.69 4.04 16.27
N LEU A 282 -11.78 3.07 16.12
CA LEU A 282 -11.43 2.16 17.21
C LEU A 282 -10.48 2.83 18.20
N SER A 283 -10.83 2.72 19.48
CA SER A 283 -9.90 3.01 20.57
C SER A 283 -8.70 2.08 20.52
N ASN A 284 -7.58 2.54 21.05
CA ASN A 284 -6.32 1.79 21.23
C ASN A 284 -6.51 0.39 21.86
N SER A 285 -7.59 0.18 22.62
CA SER A 285 -7.97 -1.10 23.22
C SER A 285 -8.59 -2.10 22.23
N ALA A 286 -9.36 -1.63 21.26
CA ALA A 286 -10.07 -2.49 20.30
C ALA A 286 -9.19 -2.93 19.12
N LEU A 287 -8.10 -2.22 18.82
CA LEU A 287 -7.16 -2.60 17.75
C LEU A 287 -6.52 -3.98 17.98
N LYS A 288 -6.35 -4.37 19.24
CA LYS A 288 -5.75 -5.65 19.65
C LYS A 288 -6.61 -6.86 19.27
N ASP A 289 -7.93 -6.69 19.22
CA ASP A 289 -8.89 -7.77 18.98
C ASP A 289 -9.39 -7.80 17.52
N CYS A 290 -9.04 -6.80 16.70
CA CYS A 290 -9.62 -6.62 15.36
C CYS A 290 -8.63 -6.83 14.19
N ILE A 291 -7.31 -6.77 14.40
CA ILE A 291 -6.31 -6.88 13.32
C ILE A 291 -5.13 -7.77 13.73
N GLY A 292 -4.89 -8.84 12.95
CA GLY A 292 -3.70 -9.67 13.05
C GLY A 292 -2.44 -8.96 12.53
N ASP A 293 -1.30 -9.64 12.63
CA ASP A 293 -0.08 -9.19 11.98
C ASP A 293 -0.14 -9.49 10.48
N PHE A 294 0.84 -9.01 9.71
CA PHE A 294 0.89 -9.33 8.29
C PHE A 294 1.16 -10.83 8.07
N PRO A 295 0.42 -11.53 7.17
CA PRO A 295 0.59 -12.96 6.94
C PRO A 295 2.04 -13.37 6.62
N ARG A 296 2.40 -14.56 7.07
CA ARG A 296 3.67 -15.21 6.73
C ARG A 296 3.62 -15.85 5.34
N PRO A 297 4.78 -16.03 4.68
CA PRO A 297 4.85 -16.84 3.47
C PRO A 297 4.26 -18.24 3.69
N GLU A 298 4.55 -18.87 4.82
CA GLU A 298 4.06 -20.21 5.17
C GLU A 298 2.52 -20.25 5.28
N GLU A 299 1.91 -19.21 5.83
CA GLU A 299 0.44 -19.08 5.96
C GLU A 299 -0.25 -18.86 4.62
N LEU A 300 0.36 -18.06 3.73
CA LEU A 300 -0.21 -17.77 2.42
C LEU A 300 0.03 -18.89 1.39
N ALA A 301 1.14 -19.64 1.52
CA ALA A 301 1.49 -20.71 0.59
C ALA A 301 0.51 -21.90 0.65
N SER A 302 -0.09 -22.15 1.82
CA SER A 302 -1.07 -23.22 2.04
C SER A 302 -2.47 -22.90 1.48
N LEU A 303 -2.73 -21.66 1.08
CA LEU A 303 -4.05 -21.23 0.62
C LEU A 303 -4.26 -21.51 -0.86
N ASP A 304 -5.54 -21.64 -1.21
CA ASP A 304 -6.00 -21.62 -2.60
C ASP A 304 -6.06 -20.17 -3.15
N GLU A 305 -5.76 -20.03 -4.44
CA GLU A 305 -5.68 -18.72 -5.11
C GLU A 305 -7.06 -18.06 -5.24
N ASP A 306 -8.11 -18.83 -5.54
CA ASP A 306 -9.47 -18.33 -5.66
C ASP A 306 -10.08 -18.02 -4.30
N PHE A 307 -9.74 -18.82 -3.28
CA PHE A 307 -10.08 -18.52 -1.88
C PHE A 307 -9.51 -17.15 -1.48
N LEU A 308 -8.21 -16.94 -1.64
CA LEU A 308 -7.58 -15.67 -1.28
C LEU A 308 -8.12 -14.50 -2.11
N ALA A 309 -8.41 -14.72 -3.40
CA ALA A 309 -9.00 -13.70 -4.27
C ALA A 309 -10.36 -13.22 -3.78
N LYS A 310 -11.23 -14.15 -3.35
CA LYS A 310 -12.58 -13.87 -2.86
C LYS A 310 -12.56 -13.30 -1.45
N HIS A 311 -11.88 -13.99 -0.53
CA HIS A 311 -11.86 -13.65 0.90
C HIS A 311 -11.21 -12.29 1.18
N CYS A 312 -10.12 -11.98 0.45
CA CYS A 312 -9.39 -10.72 0.62
C CYS A 312 -9.65 -9.70 -0.49
N ASN A 313 -10.58 -9.95 -1.42
CA ASN A 313 -10.90 -9.08 -2.55
C ASN A 313 -9.67 -8.63 -3.39
N LEU A 314 -8.70 -9.54 -3.56
CA LEU A 314 -7.42 -9.22 -4.20
C LEU A 314 -7.47 -9.35 -5.74
N GLY A 315 -8.52 -9.98 -6.27
CA GLY A 315 -8.65 -10.31 -7.69
C GLY A 315 -7.43 -11.08 -8.20
N TYR A 316 -6.92 -10.71 -9.38
CA TYR A 316 -5.78 -11.40 -10.00
C TYR A 316 -4.48 -11.35 -9.15
N ARG A 317 -4.39 -10.44 -8.15
CA ARG A 317 -3.21 -10.32 -7.29
C ARG A 317 -3.08 -11.48 -6.31
N ALA A 318 -4.18 -12.11 -5.93
CA ALA A 318 -4.16 -13.27 -5.04
C ALA A 318 -3.21 -14.35 -5.57
N ARG A 319 -3.36 -14.70 -6.86
CA ARG A 319 -2.45 -15.63 -7.55
C ARG A 319 -0.98 -15.23 -7.43
N ARG A 320 -0.65 -13.96 -7.65
CA ARG A 320 0.75 -13.48 -7.56
C ARG A 320 1.30 -13.60 -6.14
N ILE A 321 0.49 -13.28 -5.14
CA ILE A 321 0.84 -13.34 -3.72
C ILE A 321 1.07 -14.79 -3.28
N VAL A 322 0.13 -15.68 -3.60
CA VAL A 322 0.24 -17.12 -3.30
C VAL A 322 1.43 -17.75 -4.03
N MET A 323 1.64 -17.43 -5.31
CA MET A 323 2.81 -17.91 -6.06
C MET A 323 4.13 -17.43 -5.47
N LEU A 324 4.22 -16.17 -5.03
CA LEU A 324 5.41 -15.65 -4.33
C LEU A 324 5.64 -16.41 -3.02
N ALA A 325 4.59 -16.58 -2.21
CA ALA A 325 4.64 -17.29 -0.93
C ALA A 325 5.12 -18.74 -1.12
N ARG A 326 4.53 -19.48 -2.07
CA ARG A 326 4.96 -20.86 -2.42
C ARG A 326 6.42 -20.90 -2.86
N ARG A 327 6.85 -20.00 -3.76
CA ARG A 327 8.26 -19.94 -4.20
C ARG A 327 9.24 -19.65 -3.06
N ILE A 328 8.83 -18.89 -2.04
CA ILE A 328 9.65 -18.64 -0.84
C ILE A 328 9.72 -19.90 0.03
N VAL A 329 8.59 -20.56 0.29
CA VAL A 329 8.51 -21.79 1.09
C VAL A 329 9.30 -22.93 0.42
N ASP A 330 9.18 -23.08 -0.90
CA ASP A 330 9.92 -24.04 -1.72
C ASP A 330 11.40 -23.67 -1.90
N ARG A 331 11.85 -22.54 -1.34
CA ARG A 331 13.22 -21.98 -1.45
C ARG A 331 13.68 -21.62 -2.87
N ASN A 332 12.73 -21.50 -3.80
CA ASN A 332 12.97 -20.99 -5.16
C ASN A 332 13.21 -19.46 -5.20
N VAL A 333 12.76 -18.75 -4.15
CA VAL A 333 13.09 -17.33 -3.89
C VAL A 333 13.61 -17.25 -2.46
N CYS A 334 14.90 -17.00 -2.29
CA CYS A 334 15.54 -16.91 -0.97
C CYS A 334 15.62 -15.45 -0.53
N LEU A 335 14.79 -15.06 0.45
CA LEU A 335 14.78 -13.70 0.98
C LEU A 335 16.11 -13.36 1.67
N GLN A 336 16.70 -14.31 2.39
CA GLN A 336 18.00 -14.13 3.03
C GLN A 336 19.09 -13.84 2.00
N LYS A 337 19.11 -14.56 0.87
CA LYS A 337 20.04 -14.30 -0.24
C LYS A 337 19.90 -12.87 -0.78
N LEU A 338 18.66 -12.36 -0.93
CA LEU A 338 18.44 -10.99 -1.40
C LEU A 338 18.96 -9.95 -0.39
N GLU A 339 18.71 -10.17 0.90
CA GLU A 339 19.22 -9.29 1.96
C GLU A 339 20.75 -9.40 2.13
N GLU A 340 21.33 -10.57 1.90
CA GLU A 340 22.78 -10.80 1.89
C GLU A 340 23.44 -10.10 0.70
N ILE A 341 22.89 -10.20 -0.52
CA ILE A 341 23.39 -9.46 -1.68
C ILE A 341 23.39 -7.96 -1.39
N HIS A 342 22.31 -7.45 -0.78
CA HIS A 342 22.25 -6.05 -0.36
C HIS A 342 23.34 -5.70 0.66
N LYS A 343 23.59 -6.58 1.64
CA LYS A 343 24.68 -6.40 2.61
C LYS A 343 26.08 -6.54 2.00
N MET A 344 26.26 -7.28 0.91
CA MET A 344 27.57 -7.41 0.23
C MET A 344 28.03 -6.11 -0.46
N SER A 345 27.13 -5.12 -0.66
CA SER A 345 27.50 -3.76 -1.08
C SER A 345 28.19 -2.94 0.02
N LEU A 346 28.35 -3.48 1.23
CA LEU A 346 28.80 -2.72 2.41
C LEU A 346 30.32 -2.61 2.67
N PRO A 347 31.30 -3.18 1.91
CA PRO A 347 32.70 -2.94 2.28
C PRO A 347 33.11 -1.48 2.06
N ALA A 348 33.98 -1.00 2.96
CA ALA A 348 34.38 0.40 3.23
C ALA A 348 34.96 1.22 2.06
N THR A 349 35.06 0.67 0.85
CA THR A 349 35.56 1.34 -0.34
C THR A 349 34.39 1.65 -1.28
N LYS A 350 33.87 2.88 -1.13
CA LYS A 350 32.78 3.50 -1.88
C LYS A 350 33.08 3.62 -3.39
N GLU A 351 33.07 2.53 -4.14
CA GLU A 351 33.00 2.64 -5.59
C GLU A 351 31.53 2.59 -6.05
N VAL A 352 31.10 3.66 -6.73
CA VAL A 352 29.77 3.76 -7.39
C VAL A 352 29.48 2.52 -8.27
N SER A 353 30.53 1.92 -8.84
CA SER A 353 30.50 0.67 -9.61
C SER A 353 29.92 -0.52 -8.82
N THR A 354 30.20 -0.61 -7.52
CA THR A 354 29.79 -1.74 -6.66
C THR A 354 28.31 -1.64 -6.27
N ILE A 355 27.83 -0.44 -5.97
CA ILE A 355 26.42 -0.16 -5.67
C ILE A 355 25.56 -0.44 -6.91
N GLN A 356 26.00 0.05 -8.08
CA GLN A 356 25.33 -0.18 -9.36
C GLN A 356 25.28 -1.68 -9.70
N GLY A 357 26.41 -2.41 -9.58
CA GLY A 357 26.46 -3.84 -9.84
C GLY A 357 25.57 -4.67 -8.90
N THR A 358 25.44 -4.24 -7.64
CA THR A 358 24.56 -4.90 -6.67
C THR A 358 23.09 -4.64 -6.98
N TYR A 359 22.74 -3.39 -7.32
CA TYR A 359 21.39 -3.06 -7.78
C TYR A 359 21.00 -3.89 -9.00
N GLU A 360 21.86 -3.96 -10.02
CA GLU A 360 21.58 -4.72 -11.26
C GLU A 360 21.37 -6.20 -10.95
N ARG A 361 22.17 -6.78 -10.04
CA ARG A 361 22.01 -8.16 -9.58
C ARG A 361 20.67 -8.36 -8.87
N LEU A 362 20.31 -7.50 -7.93
CA LEU A 362 19.04 -7.57 -7.20
C LEU A 362 17.85 -7.39 -8.15
N ASN A 363 17.92 -6.42 -9.06
CA ASN A 363 16.88 -6.16 -10.04
C ASN A 363 16.68 -7.36 -10.98
N LYS A 364 17.77 -8.04 -11.37
CA LYS A 364 17.71 -9.28 -12.16
C LYS A 364 17.01 -10.42 -11.40
N GLU A 365 17.36 -10.63 -10.13
CA GLU A 365 16.73 -11.67 -9.29
C GLU A 365 15.24 -11.37 -9.06
N LEU A 366 14.89 -10.11 -8.76
CA LEU A 366 13.51 -9.67 -8.57
C LEU A 366 12.68 -9.79 -9.85
N SER A 367 13.23 -9.41 -11.01
CA SER A 367 12.54 -9.48 -12.30
C SER A 367 12.27 -10.92 -12.77
N ALA A 368 12.98 -11.91 -12.21
CA ALA A 368 12.70 -13.33 -12.46
C ALA A 368 11.51 -13.87 -11.65
N ILE A 369 10.93 -13.05 -10.77
CA ILE A 369 9.73 -13.39 -10.01
C ILE A 369 8.49 -13.09 -10.85
N SER A 370 7.60 -14.08 -10.98
CA SER A 370 6.37 -13.92 -11.75
C SER A 370 5.52 -12.79 -11.15
N GLY A 371 5.12 -11.83 -11.98
CA GLY A 371 4.35 -10.67 -11.56
C GLY A 371 5.18 -9.46 -11.10
N PHE A 372 6.52 -9.57 -11.09
CA PHE A 372 7.43 -8.47 -10.80
C PHE A 372 7.86 -7.80 -12.10
N GLY A 373 7.11 -6.77 -12.50
CA GLY A 373 7.49 -5.89 -13.60
C GLY A 373 8.43 -4.78 -13.14
N PRO A 374 8.92 -3.92 -14.05
CA PRO A 374 9.83 -2.82 -13.72
C PRO A 374 9.34 -1.93 -12.57
N PHE A 375 8.04 -1.61 -12.54
CA PHE A 375 7.43 -0.84 -11.45
C PHE A 375 7.48 -1.56 -10.09
N THR A 376 7.16 -2.86 -10.05
CA THR A 376 7.21 -3.65 -8.81
C THR A 376 8.64 -3.75 -8.30
N CYS A 377 9.59 -4.07 -9.19
CA CYS A 377 11.00 -4.18 -8.85
C CYS A 377 11.54 -2.87 -8.28
N ALA A 378 11.26 -1.73 -8.94
CA ALA A 378 11.72 -0.42 -8.47
C ALA A 378 11.17 -0.07 -7.08
N ASN A 379 9.90 -0.37 -6.78
CA ASN A 379 9.35 -0.15 -5.44
C ASN A 379 9.98 -1.06 -4.38
N VAL A 380 10.23 -2.33 -4.69
CA VAL A 380 10.92 -3.25 -3.76
C VAL A 380 12.35 -2.79 -3.52
N LEU A 381 13.07 -2.38 -4.55
CA LEU A 381 14.44 -1.87 -4.45
C LEU A 381 14.50 -0.54 -3.68
N MET A 382 13.49 0.32 -3.85
CA MET A 382 13.29 1.50 -3.00
C MET A 382 13.11 1.10 -1.53
N CYS A 383 12.28 0.09 -1.23
CA CYS A 383 12.18 -0.45 0.12
C CYS A 383 13.52 -0.99 0.61
N MET A 384 14.39 -1.52 -0.25
CA MET A 384 15.75 -1.93 0.08
C MET A 384 16.76 -0.77 0.19
N GLY A 385 16.36 0.49 -0.06
CA GLY A 385 17.24 1.67 0.07
C GLY A 385 17.92 2.11 -1.22
N TYR A 386 17.51 1.58 -2.38
CA TYR A 386 18.00 2.03 -3.68
C TYR A 386 17.06 3.10 -4.25
N PHE A 387 17.55 4.33 -4.35
CA PHE A 387 16.74 5.49 -4.72
C PHE A 387 16.98 6.04 -6.12
N HIS A 388 17.79 5.38 -6.95
CA HIS A 388 18.17 5.95 -8.25
C HIS A 388 17.12 5.75 -9.35
N THR A 389 16.19 4.81 -9.15
CA THR A 389 15.10 4.54 -10.09
C THR A 389 13.77 5.01 -9.50
N ILE A 390 13.05 5.85 -10.24
CA ILE A 390 11.70 6.29 -9.89
C ILE A 390 10.69 5.25 -10.44
N PRO A 391 9.85 4.64 -9.60
CA PRO A 391 8.77 3.76 -10.06
C PRO A 391 7.67 4.58 -10.77
N ALA A 392 7.84 4.81 -12.07
CA ALA A 392 6.95 5.68 -12.83
C ALA A 392 5.58 5.03 -13.07
N ASP A 393 4.53 5.81 -12.88
CA ASP A 393 3.13 5.42 -13.05
C ASP A 393 2.26 6.58 -13.59
N ALA A 394 0.94 6.39 -13.59
CA ALA A 394 0.01 7.42 -14.04
C ALA A 394 0.07 8.68 -13.16
N GLU A 395 0.37 8.54 -11.86
CA GLU A 395 0.51 9.68 -10.96
C GLU A 395 1.78 10.47 -11.24
N THR A 396 2.86 9.77 -11.56
CA THR A 396 4.12 10.36 -12.02
C THR A 396 3.90 11.20 -13.29
N ILE A 397 3.20 10.67 -14.29
CA ILE A 397 2.83 11.43 -15.49
C ILE A 397 1.96 12.65 -15.13
N ARG A 398 0.97 12.48 -14.25
CA ARG A 398 0.08 13.59 -13.83
C ARG A 398 0.91 14.70 -13.20
N HIS A 399 1.83 14.35 -12.31
CA HIS A 399 2.70 15.29 -11.61
C HIS A 399 3.59 16.06 -12.58
N LEU A 400 4.28 15.38 -13.50
CA LEU A 400 5.08 16.02 -14.55
C LEU A 400 4.26 16.98 -15.42
N LYS A 401 3.05 16.56 -15.82
CA LYS A 401 2.17 17.39 -16.64
C LYS A 401 1.65 18.61 -15.89
N GLN A 402 1.23 18.47 -14.64
CA GLN A 402 0.56 19.54 -13.90
C GLN A 402 1.53 20.52 -13.27
N ILE A 403 2.64 20.02 -12.71
CA ILE A 403 3.61 20.81 -11.95
C ILE A 403 4.74 21.30 -12.86
N HIS A 404 5.34 20.41 -13.66
CA HIS A 404 6.47 20.75 -14.53
C HIS A 404 6.06 21.18 -15.94
N LYS A 405 4.76 21.13 -16.28
CA LYS A 405 4.22 21.43 -17.63
C LYS A 405 4.86 20.59 -18.73
N ARG A 406 5.37 19.41 -18.39
CA ARG A 406 5.97 18.44 -19.32
C ARG A 406 4.94 17.38 -19.68
N ALA A 407 4.48 17.40 -20.93
CA ALA A 407 3.57 16.38 -21.42
C ALA A 407 4.35 15.09 -21.68
N SER A 408 4.14 14.08 -20.85
CA SER A 408 4.81 12.78 -20.94
C SER A 408 3.80 11.66 -21.07
N ASN A 409 4.26 10.52 -21.59
CA ASN A 409 3.53 9.26 -21.59
C ASN A 409 4.44 8.16 -21.00
N MET A 410 3.96 6.92 -20.93
CA MET A 410 4.74 5.83 -20.32
C MET A 410 6.05 5.52 -21.05
N SER A 411 6.20 5.86 -22.34
CA SER A 411 7.45 5.66 -23.06
C SER A 411 8.43 6.83 -22.90
N SER A 412 7.96 8.06 -22.68
CA SER A 412 8.83 9.25 -22.51
C SER A 412 9.05 9.67 -21.05
N VAL A 413 8.33 9.09 -20.09
CA VAL A 413 8.37 9.50 -18.68
C VAL A 413 9.77 9.41 -18.09
N HIS A 414 10.53 8.36 -18.40
CA HIS A 414 11.87 8.17 -17.82
C HIS A 414 12.88 9.22 -18.31
N GLU A 415 12.81 9.63 -19.58
CA GLU A 415 13.67 10.71 -20.11
C GLU A 415 13.37 12.05 -19.42
N GLU A 416 12.09 12.35 -19.18
CA GLU A 416 11.69 13.59 -18.51
C GLU A 416 12.06 13.58 -17.02
N LEU A 417 11.98 12.43 -16.37
CA LEU A 417 12.45 12.26 -15.00
C LEU A 417 13.97 12.42 -14.90
N ASP A 418 14.73 11.88 -15.85
CA ASP A 418 16.19 12.03 -15.87
C ASP A 418 16.62 13.50 -16.06
N LYS A 419 15.95 14.23 -16.97
CA LYS A 419 16.20 15.68 -17.16
C LYS A 419 15.97 16.51 -15.89
N LEU A 420 14.98 16.14 -15.06
CA LEU A 420 14.61 16.90 -13.86
C LEU A 420 15.40 16.46 -12.62
N TYR A 421 15.49 15.15 -12.42
CA TYR A 421 15.97 14.55 -11.18
C TYR A 421 17.32 13.88 -11.33
N GLY A 422 17.85 13.67 -12.54
CA GLY A 422 19.15 13.01 -12.77
C GLY A 422 20.33 13.68 -12.07
N LYS A 423 20.28 15.01 -11.88
CA LYS A 423 21.25 15.77 -11.07
C LYS A 423 21.30 15.33 -9.60
N TYR A 424 20.29 14.62 -9.12
CA TYR A 424 20.22 14.11 -7.77
C TYR A 424 20.71 12.67 -7.64
N ALA A 425 21.41 12.11 -8.62
CA ALA A 425 21.94 10.76 -8.53
C ALA A 425 22.83 10.54 -7.28
N PRO A 426 22.68 9.42 -6.54
CA PRO A 426 21.78 8.28 -6.77
C PRO A 426 20.40 8.36 -6.06
N PHE A 427 19.94 9.56 -5.69
CA PHE A 427 18.74 9.84 -4.89
C PHE A 427 17.58 10.44 -5.70
N GLN A 428 17.48 10.13 -7.00
CA GLN A 428 16.43 10.66 -7.88
C GLN A 428 15.02 10.45 -7.32
N PHE A 429 14.74 9.27 -6.75
CA PHE A 429 13.47 8.95 -6.11
C PHE A 429 13.19 9.85 -4.90
N LEU A 430 14.16 10.08 -4.02
CA LEU A 430 13.94 10.94 -2.84
C LEU A 430 13.61 12.37 -3.24
N ALA A 431 14.30 12.92 -4.25
CA ALA A 431 14.01 14.27 -4.75
C ALA A 431 12.61 14.37 -5.38
N TYR A 432 12.26 13.40 -6.23
CA TYR A 432 10.92 13.31 -6.82
C TYR A 432 9.84 13.17 -5.74
N TRP A 433 10.07 12.27 -4.78
CA TRP A 433 9.10 11.97 -3.74
C TRP A 433 8.91 13.14 -2.78
N PHE A 434 9.98 13.85 -2.42
CA PHE A 434 9.90 15.07 -1.62
C PHE A 434 8.98 16.11 -2.27
N GLU A 435 9.11 16.32 -3.58
CA GLU A 435 8.27 17.27 -4.31
C GLU A 435 6.81 16.80 -4.41
N LEU A 436 6.59 15.53 -4.77
CA LEU A 436 5.26 14.96 -4.88
C LEU A 436 4.55 14.95 -3.53
N TRP A 437 5.20 14.46 -2.48
CA TRP A 437 4.64 14.34 -1.13
C TRP A 437 4.34 15.72 -0.54
N GLY A 438 5.29 16.65 -0.64
CA GLY A 438 5.11 18.03 -0.19
C GLY A 438 4.02 18.77 -0.97
N PHE A 439 3.77 18.41 -2.24
CA PHE A 439 2.63 18.92 -2.99
C PHE A 439 1.31 18.44 -2.38
N TYR A 440 1.20 17.17 -1.99
CA TYR A 440 -0.01 16.66 -1.34
C TYR A 440 -0.23 17.26 0.04
N ASP A 441 0.81 17.37 0.87
CA ASP A 441 0.72 17.99 2.20
C ASP A 441 0.19 19.44 2.11
N LYS A 442 0.63 20.21 1.10
CA LYS A 442 0.12 21.58 0.87
C LYS A 442 -1.37 21.62 0.50
N GLN A 443 -1.91 20.55 -0.07
CA GLN A 443 -3.28 20.52 -0.58
C GLN A 443 -4.26 19.96 0.45
N PHE A 444 -3.84 18.94 1.21
CA PHE A 444 -4.68 18.22 2.17
C PHE A 444 -4.34 18.51 3.63
N GLY A 445 -3.26 19.23 3.91
CA GLY A 445 -2.67 19.33 5.24
C GLY A 445 -1.61 18.24 5.44
N ARG A 446 -0.80 18.37 6.50
CA ARG A 446 0.23 17.37 6.82
C ARG A 446 -0.43 16.03 7.11
N ILE A 447 -0.02 15.02 6.38
CA ILE A 447 -0.59 13.68 6.52
C ILE A 447 -0.34 13.04 7.90
N SER A 448 0.71 13.47 8.61
CA SER A 448 1.00 13.04 9.98
C SER A 448 0.06 13.60 11.04
N ASP A 449 -0.73 14.62 10.70
CA ASP A 449 -1.74 15.22 11.57
C ASP A 449 -3.17 14.76 11.17
N MET A 450 -3.28 13.96 10.10
CA MET A 450 -4.56 13.52 9.55
C MET A 450 -5.10 12.29 10.30
N ASP A 451 -6.40 12.32 10.64
CA ASP A 451 -7.08 11.15 11.19
C ASP A 451 -7.07 9.96 10.18
N PRO A 452 -6.77 8.72 10.61
CA PRO A 452 -6.70 7.57 9.72
C PRO A 452 -7.94 7.32 8.86
N SER A 453 -9.14 7.67 9.34
CA SER A 453 -10.39 7.55 8.56
C SER A 453 -10.40 8.43 7.30
N ASN A 454 -9.54 9.44 7.27
CA ASN A 454 -9.41 10.40 6.18
C ASN A 454 -8.27 10.07 5.19
N TYR A 455 -7.43 9.05 5.43
CA TYR A 455 -6.35 8.68 4.49
C TYR A 455 -6.87 8.37 3.09
N ARG A 456 -8.09 7.83 2.96
CA ARG A 456 -8.77 7.62 1.67
C ARG A 456 -8.95 8.91 0.84
N LEU A 457 -8.92 10.07 1.49
CA LEU A 457 -9.08 11.36 0.85
C LEU A 457 -7.77 11.87 0.22
N PHE A 458 -6.62 11.42 0.71
CA PHE A 458 -5.27 11.84 0.27
C PHE A 458 -4.89 11.24 -1.09
N THR A 459 -5.60 11.64 -2.15
CA THR A 459 -5.46 11.09 -3.51
C THR A 459 -5.62 12.15 -4.59
N ALA A 460 -5.02 11.94 -5.77
CA ALA A 460 -5.16 12.85 -6.91
C ALA A 460 -6.61 13.05 -7.37
N SER A 461 -7.49 12.08 -7.14
CA SER A 461 -8.90 12.20 -7.51
C SER A 461 -9.61 13.28 -6.68
N ASN A 462 -9.25 13.44 -5.40
CA ASN A 462 -9.80 14.49 -4.53
C ASN A 462 -9.07 15.83 -4.67
N LEU A 463 -7.85 15.82 -5.22
CA LEU A 463 -7.10 17.04 -5.50
C LEU A 463 -7.88 18.00 -6.41
N LYS A 464 -8.55 17.48 -7.45
CA LYS A 464 -9.38 18.30 -8.36
C LYS A 464 -10.52 19.01 -7.64
N LYS A 465 -11.12 18.36 -6.63
CA LYS A 465 -12.20 18.93 -5.82
C LYS A 465 -11.68 20.05 -4.91
N ALA A 466 -10.55 19.82 -4.24
CA ALA A 466 -9.92 20.80 -3.35
C ALA A 466 -9.50 22.08 -4.11
N ILE A 467 -8.91 21.95 -5.30
CA ILE A 467 -8.51 23.09 -6.15
C ILE A 467 -9.75 23.87 -6.63
N SER A 468 -10.81 23.17 -7.04
CA SER A 468 -12.08 23.80 -7.46
C SER A 468 -12.72 24.60 -6.33
N LEU A 469 -12.80 24.03 -5.13
CA LEU A 469 -13.33 24.70 -3.93
C LEU A 469 -12.53 25.95 -3.57
N LYS A 470 -11.19 25.88 -3.56
CA LYS A 470 -10.33 27.05 -3.29
C LYS A 470 -10.51 28.15 -4.35
N LYS A 471 -10.70 27.78 -5.63
CA LYS A 471 -10.95 28.75 -6.72
C LYS A 471 -12.30 29.43 -6.57
N ASN A 472 -13.34 28.67 -6.21
CA ASN A 472 -14.69 29.21 -5.98
C ASN A 472 -14.74 30.12 -4.74
N LEU A 473 -14.03 29.76 -3.66
CA LEU A 473 -13.95 30.60 -2.46
C LEU A 473 -13.21 31.93 -2.72
N LYS A 474 -12.10 31.89 -3.47
CA LYS A 474 -11.39 33.11 -3.90
C LYS A 474 -12.25 34.00 -4.79
N LYS A 475 -13.08 33.41 -5.65
CA LYS A 475 -14.02 34.16 -6.49
C LYS A 475 -15.12 34.80 -5.65
N ALA A 476 -15.71 34.07 -4.70
CA ALA A 476 -16.72 34.61 -3.80
C ALA A 476 -16.19 35.79 -2.94
N ILE A 477 -14.94 35.72 -2.46
CA ILE A 477 -14.30 36.81 -1.70
C ILE A 477 -13.97 38.03 -2.59
N HIS A 478 -13.76 37.83 -3.89
CA HIS A 478 -13.50 38.92 -4.82
C HIS A 478 -14.78 39.59 -5.35
N ASP A 479 -15.87 38.82 -5.40
CA ASP A 479 -17.20 39.28 -5.83
C ASP A 479 -18.03 39.86 -4.65
N SER A 480 -17.49 39.82 -3.41
CA SER A 480 -18.04 40.45 -2.18
C SER A 480 -17.23 41.68 -1.81
#